data_AF-A0A3G7UK98-F1
#
_entry.id   AF-A0A3G7UK98-F1
#
_cell.length_a   1.000
_cell.length_b   1.000
_cell.length_c   1.000
_cell.angle_alpha   90.00
_cell.angle_beta   90.00
_cell.angle_gamma   90.00
#
_symmetry.space_group_name_H-M   'P 1'
#
loop_
_entity.id
_entity.type
_entity.pdbx_description
1 polymer ?
#
loop_
_entity_poly.entity_id
_entity_poly.type
_entity_poly.pdbx_seq_one_letter_code
_entity_poly.pdbx_strand_id
1 'polypeptide(L)'
;MALLTEHEQRQVAEAIARVEKTTDAELVTVLAARADDYAYIPLLWASLIALVVPGVVHYLSGYLTMYTLLLAQWATFIVLCLVFRLPKVTTRLIPRSVRHWRASNLARRQFLEQNLHHTVGSTGVLIFVSEAERYVEILVDDGISQRLDDSNWDAIVQAFTQQVKQGQTLAGFIACVEACGELLKVHVPVTQTRNELPNRLVVLE
;
A
#
# COMPACT_ATOMS: atom_id res chain seq x y z
N MET A 1 -4.44 -12.59 5.92
CA MET A 1 -5.27 -11.90 6.92
C MET A 1 -6.45 -11.34 6.17
N ALA A 2 -7.65 -11.46 6.72
CA ALA A 2 -8.89 -11.39 5.95
C ALA A 2 -9.07 -10.01 5.35
N LEU A 3 -9.04 -9.95 4.02
CA LEU A 3 -9.65 -8.89 3.24
C LEU A 3 -11.08 -8.70 3.76
N LEU A 4 -11.49 -7.43 3.90
CA LEU A 4 -12.81 -7.07 4.42
C LEU A 4 -13.90 -7.96 3.81
N THR A 5 -14.77 -8.50 4.65
CA THR A 5 -15.90 -9.32 4.22
C THR A 5 -16.83 -8.52 3.30
N GLU A 6 -17.63 -9.20 2.48
CA GLU A 6 -18.58 -8.49 1.60
C GLU A 6 -19.50 -7.53 2.37
N HIS A 7 -19.87 -7.87 3.60
CA HIS A 7 -20.69 -7.00 4.42
C HIS A 7 -19.96 -5.71 4.79
N GLU A 8 -18.68 -5.80 5.16
CA GLU A 8 -17.85 -4.66 5.49
C GLU A 8 -17.54 -3.79 4.25
N GLN A 9 -17.33 -4.43 3.09
CA GLN A 9 -17.19 -3.71 1.82
C GLN A 9 -18.44 -2.90 1.49
N ARG A 10 -19.64 -3.45 1.73
CA ARG A 10 -20.90 -2.74 1.54
C ARG A 10 -21.04 -1.55 2.50
N GLN A 11 -20.61 -1.68 3.75
CA GLN A 11 -20.62 -0.56 4.69
C GLN A 11 -19.74 0.61 4.21
N VAL A 12 -18.56 0.31 3.66
CA VAL A 12 -17.70 1.35 3.06
C VAL A 12 -18.37 1.96 1.82
N ALA A 13 -18.96 1.15 0.94
CA ALA A 13 -19.68 1.63 -0.23
C ALA A 13 -20.88 2.53 0.13
N GLU A 14 -21.63 2.20 1.18
CA GLU A 14 -22.73 3.01 1.70
C GLU A 14 -22.24 4.34 2.30
N ALA A 15 -21.09 4.34 2.97
CA ALA A 15 -20.47 5.56 3.48
C ALA A 15 -20.05 6.48 2.32
N ILE A 16 -19.42 5.93 1.27
CA ILE A 16 -19.06 6.66 0.05
C ILE A 16 -20.32 7.28 -0.59
N ALA A 17 -21.35 6.47 -0.83
CA ALA A 17 -22.60 6.92 -1.44
C ALA A 17 -23.34 7.99 -0.62
N ARG A 18 -23.08 8.08 0.70
CA ARG A 18 -23.63 9.14 1.55
C ARG A 18 -22.86 10.44 1.38
N VAL A 19 -21.53 10.36 1.32
CA VAL A 19 -20.65 11.52 1.16
C VAL A 19 -20.84 12.16 -0.21
N GLU A 20 -20.85 11.37 -1.28
CA GLU A 20 -21.01 11.87 -2.67
C GLU A 20 -22.34 12.60 -2.92
N LYS A 21 -23.36 12.41 -2.07
CA LYS A 21 -24.59 13.21 -2.16
C LYS A 21 -24.39 14.67 -1.76
N THR A 22 -23.29 14.98 -1.09
CA THR A 22 -23.01 16.30 -0.50
C THR A 22 -21.88 17.06 -1.19
N THR A 23 -21.19 16.43 -2.14
CA THR A 23 -20.02 16.97 -2.85
C THR A 23 -20.03 16.50 -4.29
N ASP A 24 -19.54 17.30 -5.24
CA ASP A 24 -19.32 16.86 -6.63
C ASP A 24 -18.02 16.03 -6.80
N ALA A 25 -17.46 15.55 -5.69
CA ALA A 25 -16.24 14.77 -5.70
C ALA A 25 -16.59 13.29 -5.76
N GLU A 26 -15.86 12.54 -6.58
CA GLU A 26 -16.06 11.10 -6.78
C GLU A 26 -15.00 10.35 -5.96
N LEU A 27 -15.44 9.52 -5.00
CA LEU A 27 -14.53 8.86 -4.06
C LEU A 27 -14.38 7.39 -4.40
N VAL A 28 -13.15 6.95 -4.66
CA VAL A 28 -12.82 5.54 -4.82
C VAL A 28 -11.90 5.09 -3.70
N THR A 29 -12.21 3.94 -3.10
CA THR A 29 -11.39 3.33 -2.06
C THR A 29 -10.70 2.08 -2.59
N VAL A 30 -9.41 1.94 -2.31
CA VAL A 30 -8.61 0.77 -2.69
C VAL A 30 -7.92 0.19 -1.46
N LEU A 31 -8.12 -1.09 -1.20
CA LEU A 31 -7.46 -1.86 -0.17
C LEU A 31 -6.53 -2.91 -0.81
N ALA A 32 -5.24 -2.73 -0.67
CA ALA A 32 -4.23 -3.70 -1.08
C ALA A 32 -3.71 -4.48 0.14
N ALA A 33 -3.70 -5.81 0.06
CA ALA A 33 -3.08 -6.65 1.08
C ALA A 33 -1.57 -6.36 1.19
N ARG A 34 -0.91 -6.14 0.06
CA ARG A 34 0.52 -5.83 -0.09
C ARG A 34 0.75 -5.02 -1.36
N ALA A 35 1.77 -4.17 -1.37
CA ALA A 35 2.07 -3.36 -2.56
C ALA A 35 2.91 -4.10 -3.62
N ASP A 36 3.74 -5.07 -3.21
CA ASP A 36 4.57 -5.86 -4.11
C ASP A 36 4.97 -7.20 -3.46
N ASP A 37 5.27 -8.19 -4.29
CA ASP A 37 5.85 -9.46 -3.87
C ASP A 37 7.37 -9.32 -3.78
N TYR A 38 7.85 -8.80 -2.64
CA TYR A 38 9.27 -8.59 -2.35
C TYR A 38 10.12 -9.88 -2.32
N ALA A 39 9.64 -11.02 -2.82
CA ALA A 39 10.30 -12.32 -2.76
C ALA A 39 11.67 -12.34 -3.46
N TYR A 40 11.90 -11.48 -4.46
CA TYR A 40 13.18 -11.40 -5.16
C TYR A 40 14.30 -10.75 -4.33
N ILE A 41 13.97 -9.86 -3.39
CA ILE A 41 14.97 -9.14 -2.58
C ILE A 41 15.72 -10.10 -1.64
N PRO A 42 15.03 -10.96 -0.84
CA PRO A 42 15.62 -12.09 -0.13
C PRO A 42 16.55 -12.94 -0.99
N LEU A 43 16.13 -13.30 -2.20
CA LEU A 43 16.89 -14.19 -3.08
C LEU A 43 18.22 -13.54 -3.50
N LEU A 44 18.20 -12.25 -3.84
CA LEU A 44 19.41 -11.49 -4.17
C LEU A 44 20.37 -11.38 -2.98
N TRP A 45 19.87 -11.16 -1.77
CA TRP A 45 20.72 -11.15 -0.58
C TRP A 45 21.26 -12.54 -0.25
N ALA A 46 20.44 -13.58 -0.37
CA ALA A 46 20.86 -14.96 -0.15
C ALA A 46 21.95 -15.37 -1.13
N SER A 47 21.83 -15.02 -2.42
CA SER A 47 22.85 -15.32 -3.44
C SER A 47 24.15 -14.57 -3.20
N LEU A 48 24.08 -13.28 -2.86
CA LEU A 48 25.26 -12.46 -2.60
C LEU A 48 26.02 -12.93 -1.35
N ILE A 49 25.31 -13.23 -0.27
CA ILE A 49 25.92 -13.74 0.97
C ILE A 49 26.48 -15.15 0.74
N ALA A 50 25.75 -16.03 0.05
CA ALA A 50 26.22 -17.38 -0.25
C ALA A 50 27.45 -17.40 -1.18
N LEU A 51 27.60 -16.40 -2.05
CA LEU A 51 28.78 -16.27 -2.90
C LEU A 51 30.03 -15.84 -2.11
N VAL A 52 29.86 -14.95 -1.12
CA VAL A 52 31.00 -14.32 -0.41
C VAL A 52 31.41 -15.11 0.83
N VAL A 53 30.46 -15.54 1.67
CA VAL A 53 30.74 -16.10 3.01
C VAL A 53 31.61 -17.35 2.98
N PRO A 54 31.32 -18.39 2.16
CA PRO A 54 32.15 -19.59 2.11
C PRO A 54 33.59 -19.30 1.63
N GLY A 55 33.75 -18.37 0.69
CA GLY A 55 35.06 -17.93 0.19
C GLY A 55 35.87 -17.20 1.26
N VAL A 56 35.25 -16.29 2.02
CA VAL A 56 35.89 -15.60 3.16
C VAL A 56 36.30 -16.60 4.25
N VAL A 57 35.43 -17.55 4.59
CA VAL A 57 35.73 -18.60 5.57
C VAL A 57 36.91 -19.47 5.11
N HIS A 58 36.96 -19.85 3.83
CA HIS A 58 38.10 -20.59 3.28
C HIS A 58 39.40 -19.78 3.34
N TYR A 59 39.37 -18.51 2.93
CA TYR A 59 40.55 -17.64 2.97
C TYR A 59 41.12 -17.48 4.39
N LEU A 60 40.27 -17.38 5.40
CA LEU A 60 40.68 -17.21 6.79
C LEU A 60 41.11 -18.52 7.47
N SER A 61 40.43 -19.62 7.19
CA SER A 61 40.68 -20.91 7.86
C SER A 61 41.73 -21.76 7.16
N GLY A 62 41.81 -21.71 5.83
CA GLY A 62 42.72 -22.53 5.02
C GLY A 62 42.43 -24.04 4.99
N TYR A 63 41.43 -24.53 5.74
CA TYR A 63 41.17 -25.96 5.93
C TYR A 63 40.12 -26.57 4.98
N LEU A 64 39.45 -25.76 4.16
CA LEU A 64 38.36 -26.25 3.31
C LEU A 64 38.87 -26.74 1.95
N THR A 65 38.64 -28.01 1.64
CA THR A 65 38.83 -28.60 0.30
C THR A 65 37.79 -28.06 -0.68
N MET A 66 38.09 -28.09 -1.99
CA MET A 66 37.22 -27.56 -3.05
C MET A 66 35.78 -28.12 -3.01
N TYR A 67 35.62 -29.43 -2.79
CA TYR A 67 34.31 -30.07 -2.68
C TYR A 67 33.51 -29.60 -1.45
N THR A 68 34.18 -29.46 -0.30
CA THR A 68 33.54 -28.96 0.93
C THR A 68 33.15 -27.48 0.82
N LEU A 69 33.92 -26.69 0.07
CA LEU A 69 33.60 -25.29 -0.20
C LEU A 69 32.33 -25.17 -1.04
N LEU A 70 32.21 -25.97 -2.11
CA LEU A 70 31.02 -25.99 -2.94
C LEU A 70 29.79 -26.43 -2.14
N LEU A 71 29.87 -27.52 -1.37
CA LEU A 71 28.76 -27.97 -0.52
C LEU A 71 28.36 -26.90 0.51
N ALA A 72 29.33 -26.23 1.14
CA ALA A 72 29.06 -25.14 2.07
C ALA A 72 28.38 -23.95 1.39
N GLN A 73 28.75 -23.62 0.15
CA GLN A 73 28.10 -22.56 -0.64
C GLN A 73 26.63 -22.89 -0.95
N TRP A 74 26.36 -24.10 -1.44
CA TRP A 74 24.99 -24.55 -1.71
C TRP A 74 24.15 -24.62 -0.42
N ALA A 75 24.71 -25.16 0.65
CA ALA A 75 24.03 -25.22 1.96
C ALA A 75 23.72 -23.81 2.49
N THR A 76 24.69 -22.89 2.44
CA THR A 76 24.50 -21.49 2.87
C THR A 76 23.40 -20.82 2.05
N PHE A 77 23.40 -21.00 0.73
CA PHE A 77 22.36 -20.46 -0.13
C PHE A 77 20.97 -20.99 0.24
N ILE A 78 20.82 -22.31 0.40
CA ILE A 78 19.53 -22.93 0.74
C ILE A 78 19.04 -22.45 2.12
N VAL A 79 19.92 -22.44 3.12
CA VAL A 79 19.58 -21.98 4.48
C VAL A 79 19.15 -20.52 4.45
N LEU A 80 19.90 -19.64 3.78
CA LEU A 80 19.54 -18.22 3.69
C LEU A 80 18.24 -18.01 2.91
N CYS A 81 18.00 -18.77 1.84
CA CYS A 81 16.72 -18.72 1.12
C CYS A 81 15.55 -19.09 2.04
N LEU A 82 15.69 -20.14 2.85
CA LEU A 82 14.65 -20.57 3.79
C LEU A 82 14.44 -19.55 4.91
N VAL A 83 15.53 -19.04 5.50
CA VAL A 83 15.48 -18.04 6.58
C VAL A 83 14.87 -16.73 6.09
N PHE A 84 15.30 -16.25 4.92
CA PHE A 84 14.76 -15.02 4.34
C PHE A 84 13.39 -15.21 3.72
N ARG A 85 12.83 -16.42 3.62
CA ARG A 85 11.42 -16.62 3.25
C ARG A 85 10.46 -16.32 4.42
N LEU A 86 10.97 -16.26 5.65
CA LEU A 86 10.16 -15.96 6.82
C LEU A 86 9.71 -14.49 6.79
N PRO A 87 8.40 -14.19 6.90
CA PRO A 87 7.86 -12.84 6.77
C PRO A 87 8.39 -11.86 7.82
N LYS A 88 8.81 -12.36 9.00
CA LYS A 88 9.45 -11.54 10.04
C LYS A 88 10.84 -11.04 9.63
N VAL A 89 11.55 -11.79 8.79
CA VAL A 89 12.91 -11.46 8.36
C VAL A 89 12.85 -10.54 7.15
N THR A 90 12.01 -10.84 6.16
CA THR A 90 11.82 -9.99 4.97
C THR A 90 11.39 -8.58 5.33
N THR A 91 10.40 -8.44 6.22
CA THR A 91 9.89 -7.13 6.65
C THR A 91 10.92 -6.27 7.38
N ARG A 92 11.97 -6.89 7.96
CA ARG A 92 13.09 -6.20 8.60
C ARG A 92 14.21 -5.87 7.62
N LEU A 93 14.42 -6.71 6.61
CA LEU A 93 15.42 -6.53 5.56
C LEU A 93 15.05 -5.41 4.59
N ILE A 94 13.76 -5.21 4.32
CA ILE A 94 13.29 -4.21 3.37
C ILE A 94 13.17 -2.85 4.08
N PRO A 95 13.92 -1.82 3.65
CA PRO A 95 13.82 -0.49 4.24
C PRO A 95 12.42 0.09 4.09
N ARG A 96 11.96 0.82 5.11
CA ARG A 96 10.62 1.44 5.08
C ARG A 96 10.45 2.37 3.87
N SER A 97 11.47 3.15 3.51
CA SER A 97 11.43 4.06 2.35
C SER A 97 11.10 3.35 1.04
N VAL A 98 11.71 2.18 0.80
CA VAL A 98 11.45 1.38 -0.41
C VAL A 98 10.02 0.88 -0.44
N ARG A 99 9.49 0.44 0.71
CA ARG A 99 8.08 0.01 0.81
C ARG A 99 7.11 1.14 0.55
N HIS A 100 7.37 2.33 1.11
CA HIS A 100 6.52 3.50 0.89
C HIS A 100 6.55 3.92 -0.57
N TRP A 101 7.72 3.94 -1.20
CA TRP A 101 7.85 4.26 -2.62
C TRP A 101 7.09 3.29 -3.52
N ARG A 102 7.12 1.98 -3.22
CA ARG A 102 6.33 1.00 -3.97
C ARG A 102 4.83 1.14 -3.74
N ALA A 103 4.43 1.34 -2.49
CA ALA A 103 3.02 1.54 -2.16
C ALA A 103 2.46 2.80 -2.85
N SER A 104 3.22 3.91 -2.86
CA SER A 104 2.82 5.12 -3.59
C SER A 104 2.76 4.91 -5.10
N ASN A 105 3.71 4.18 -5.68
CA ASN A 105 3.63 3.83 -7.10
C ASN A 105 2.41 2.98 -7.43
N LEU A 106 2.04 2.03 -6.56
CA LEU A 106 0.82 1.23 -6.73
C LEU A 106 -0.42 2.12 -6.62
N ALA A 107 -0.47 3.03 -5.63
CA ALA A 107 -1.56 3.99 -5.47
C ALA A 107 -1.75 4.84 -6.73
N ARG A 108 -0.66 5.37 -7.30
CA ARG A 108 -0.68 6.15 -8.55
C ARG A 108 -1.17 5.35 -9.75
N ARG A 109 -0.76 4.08 -9.86
CA ARG A 109 -1.28 3.17 -10.90
C ARG A 109 -2.78 2.96 -10.75
N GLN A 110 -3.25 2.74 -9.53
CA GLN A 110 -4.67 2.58 -9.25
C GLN A 110 -5.47 3.86 -9.55
N PHE A 111 -4.89 5.04 -9.29
CA PHE A 111 -5.53 6.31 -9.65
C PHE A 111 -5.79 6.41 -11.16
N LEU A 112 -4.84 5.95 -11.97
CA LEU A 112 -4.98 5.90 -13.42
C LEU A 112 -5.93 4.78 -13.87
N GLU A 113 -5.79 3.57 -13.34
CA GLU A 113 -6.61 2.40 -13.70
C GLU A 113 -8.10 2.59 -13.37
N GLN A 114 -8.42 3.31 -12.27
CA GLN A 114 -9.79 3.63 -11.91
C GLN A 114 -10.34 4.87 -12.64
N ASN A 115 -9.58 5.46 -13.58
CA ASN A 115 -9.98 6.63 -14.39
C ASN A 115 -10.35 7.89 -13.57
N LEU A 116 -9.79 8.06 -12.37
CA LEU A 116 -10.10 9.21 -11.50
C LEU A 116 -9.67 10.55 -12.09
N HIS A 117 -8.68 10.52 -12.99
CA HIS A 117 -8.18 11.66 -13.75
C HIS A 117 -9.07 12.09 -14.93
N HIS A 118 -10.14 11.33 -15.23
CA HIS A 118 -11.03 11.59 -16.37
C HIS A 118 -12.45 12.02 -15.93
N THR A 119 -12.60 12.46 -14.67
CA THR A 119 -13.86 12.93 -14.12
C THR A 119 -14.21 14.33 -14.63
N VAL A 120 -15.51 14.63 -14.76
CA VAL A 120 -15.96 15.96 -15.20
C VAL A 120 -15.65 16.98 -14.11
N GLY A 121 -14.69 17.87 -14.39
CA GLY A 121 -14.24 18.88 -13.43
C GLY A 121 -13.03 18.46 -12.60
N SER A 122 -12.42 17.32 -12.91
CA SER A 122 -11.21 16.81 -12.25
C SER A 122 -11.37 16.73 -10.73
N THR A 123 -12.43 16.06 -10.29
CA THR A 123 -12.84 15.95 -8.88
C THR A 123 -12.70 14.52 -8.33
N GLY A 124 -11.85 13.70 -8.96
CA GLY A 124 -11.56 12.35 -8.48
C GLY A 124 -10.71 12.33 -7.21
N VAL A 125 -11.10 11.52 -6.23
CA VAL A 125 -10.35 11.25 -4.99
C VAL A 125 -10.14 9.74 -4.83
N LEU A 126 -8.88 9.32 -4.68
CA LEU A 126 -8.50 7.97 -4.33
C LEU A 126 -8.05 7.91 -2.87
N ILE A 127 -8.67 7.03 -2.10
CA ILE A 127 -8.20 6.65 -0.77
C ILE A 127 -7.54 5.27 -0.89
N PHE A 128 -6.22 5.24 -0.84
CA PHE A 128 -5.43 4.02 -1.00
C PHE A 128 -4.87 3.55 0.34
N VAL A 129 -4.99 2.24 0.61
CA VAL A 129 -4.44 1.59 1.80
C VAL A 129 -3.68 0.35 1.39
N SER A 130 -2.50 0.19 2.00
CA SER A 130 -1.71 -1.03 1.92
C SER A 130 -1.45 -1.59 3.32
N GLU A 131 -2.04 -2.74 3.63
CA GLU A 131 -2.03 -3.30 4.99
C GLU A 131 -0.65 -3.80 5.42
N ALA A 132 0.04 -4.57 4.58
CA ALA A 132 1.36 -5.12 4.90
C ALA A 132 2.39 -4.00 5.12
N GLU A 133 2.33 -2.94 4.32
CA GLU A 133 3.20 -1.78 4.42
C GLU A 133 2.78 -0.80 5.54
N ARG A 134 1.53 -0.91 6.02
CA ARG A 134 0.86 0.05 6.91
C ARG A 134 0.92 1.46 6.36
N TYR A 135 0.61 1.56 5.07
CA TYR A 135 0.71 2.77 4.28
C TYR A 135 -0.69 3.22 3.87
N VAL A 136 -0.94 4.51 4.00
CA VAL A 136 -2.17 5.18 3.57
C VAL A 136 -1.77 6.39 2.76
N GLU A 137 -2.42 6.59 1.63
CA GLU A 137 -2.23 7.77 0.78
C GLU A 137 -3.58 8.20 0.22
N ILE A 138 -3.83 9.50 0.20
CA ILE A 138 -4.99 10.10 -0.46
C ILE A 138 -4.44 10.83 -1.69
N LEU A 139 -4.89 10.44 -2.86
CA LEU A 139 -4.53 11.07 -4.13
C LEU A 139 -5.76 11.79 -4.66
N VAL A 140 -5.59 13.04 -5.06
CA VAL A 140 -6.68 13.87 -5.60
C VAL A 140 -6.31 14.37 -6.98
N ASP A 141 -7.33 14.58 -7.81
CA ASP A 141 -7.17 15.14 -9.15
C ASP A 141 -6.95 16.66 -9.12
N ASP A 142 -6.55 17.23 -10.26
CA ASP A 142 -6.09 18.62 -10.38
C ASP A 142 -7.15 19.66 -9.97
N GLY A 143 -8.44 19.36 -10.16
CA GLY A 143 -9.53 20.26 -9.78
C GLY A 143 -9.68 20.42 -8.27
N ILE A 144 -9.28 19.41 -7.50
CA ILE A 144 -9.28 19.43 -6.03
C ILE A 144 -7.97 20.00 -5.49
N SER A 145 -6.83 19.60 -6.05
CA SER A 145 -5.51 20.07 -5.59
C SER A 145 -5.34 21.59 -5.73
N GLN A 146 -6.02 22.22 -6.70
CA GLN A 146 -6.05 23.68 -6.83
C GLN A 146 -6.82 24.40 -5.72
N ARG A 147 -7.71 23.70 -5.00
CA ARG A 147 -8.58 24.27 -3.96
C ARG A 147 -8.19 23.85 -2.55
N LEU A 148 -7.52 22.71 -2.42
CA LEU A 148 -7.16 22.07 -1.16
C LEU A 148 -5.69 21.67 -1.19
N ASP A 149 -4.91 22.30 -0.31
CA ASP A 149 -3.50 21.94 -0.10
C ASP A 149 -3.36 20.56 0.55
N ASP A 150 -2.24 19.90 0.27
CA ASP A 150 -1.89 18.57 0.79
C ASP A 150 -1.94 18.49 2.33
N SER A 151 -1.63 19.59 3.03
CA SER A 151 -1.62 19.66 4.50
C SER A 151 -2.99 19.41 5.13
N ASN A 152 -4.08 19.60 4.40
CA ASN A 152 -5.43 19.34 4.91
C ASN A 152 -5.70 17.83 5.05
N TRP A 153 -5.04 17.01 4.24
CA TRP A 153 -5.20 15.55 4.24
C TRP A 153 -4.31 14.87 5.28
N ASP A 154 -3.20 15.51 5.68
CA ASP A 154 -2.21 14.93 6.60
C ASP A 154 -2.83 14.40 7.90
N ALA A 155 -3.74 15.16 8.51
CA ALA A 155 -4.40 14.76 9.74
C ALA A 155 -5.29 13.50 9.53
N ILE A 156 -5.99 13.43 8.41
CA ILE A 156 -6.86 12.30 8.03
C ILE A 156 -6.00 11.07 7.75
N VAL A 157 -4.93 11.23 6.97
CA VAL A 157 -3.97 10.16 6.65
C VAL A 157 -3.30 9.62 7.91
N GLN A 158 -2.89 10.48 8.83
CA GLN A 158 -2.27 10.06 10.09
C GLN A 158 -3.24 9.27 10.98
N ALA A 159 -4.48 9.76 11.13
CA ALA A 159 -5.52 9.07 11.89
C ALA A 159 -5.81 7.69 11.30
N PHE A 160 -5.98 7.61 9.98
CA PHE A 160 -6.25 6.35 9.30
C PHE A 160 -5.06 5.39 9.39
N THR A 161 -3.84 5.88 9.20
CA THR A 161 -2.61 5.09 9.37
C THR A 161 -2.53 4.49 10.78
N GLN A 162 -2.98 5.21 11.81
CA GLN A 162 -3.02 4.71 13.18
C GLN A 162 -4.06 3.59 13.36
N GLN A 163 -5.24 3.71 12.76
CA GLN A 163 -6.29 2.67 12.80
C GLN A 163 -5.86 1.40 12.06
N VAL A 164 -5.21 1.54 10.90
CA VAL A 164 -4.63 0.40 10.16
C VAL A 164 -3.54 -0.29 10.99
N LYS A 165 -2.69 0.48 11.71
CA LYS A 165 -1.70 -0.09 12.65
C LYS A 165 -2.34 -0.89 13.79
N GLN A 166 -3.56 -0.55 14.19
CA GLN A 166 -4.34 -1.23 15.22
C GLN A 166 -5.18 -2.41 14.69
N GLY A 167 -5.16 -2.67 13.37
CA GLY A 167 -5.99 -3.70 12.73
C GLY A 167 -7.46 -3.30 12.58
N GLN A 168 -7.78 -2.01 12.71
CA GLN A 168 -9.13 -1.45 12.58
C GLN A 168 -9.35 -0.86 11.18
N THR A 169 -9.03 -1.62 10.12
CA THR A 169 -9.05 -1.12 8.73
C THR A 169 -10.44 -0.62 8.31
N LEU A 170 -11.51 -1.35 8.66
CA LEU A 170 -12.89 -0.96 8.34
C LEU A 170 -13.29 0.38 8.95
N ALA A 171 -13.14 0.50 10.28
CA ALA A 171 -13.47 1.72 11.00
C ALA A 171 -12.64 2.89 10.49
N GLY A 172 -11.39 2.64 10.09
CA GLY A 172 -10.55 3.65 9.47
C GLY A 172 -11.02 4.09 8.09
N PHE A 173 -11.49 3.18 7.24
CA PHE A 173 -12.09 3.56 5.95
C PHE A 173 -13.32 4.44 6.14
N ILE A 174 -14.24 4.03 7.02
CA ILE A 174 -15.47 4.80 7.27
C ILE A 174 -15.13 6.19 7.80
N ALA A 175 -14.27 6.28 8.83
CA ALA A 175 -13.86 7.56 9.41
C ALA A 175 -13.11 8.44 8.39
N CYS A 176 -12.26 7.86 7.55
CA CYS A 176 -11.54 8.57 6.50
C CYS A 176 -12.50 9.11 5.44
N VAL A 177 -13.44 8.30 4.96
CA VAL A 177 -14.45 8.70 3.97
C VAL A 177 -15.31 9.84 4.52
N GLU A 178 -15.78 9.73 5.76
CA GLU A 178 -16.57 10.79 6.41
C GLU A 178 -15.77 12.09 6.59
N ALA A 179 -14.51 12.00 7.03
CA ALA A 179 -13.64 13.16 7.21
C ALA A 179 -13.31 13.84 5.87
N CYS A 180 -13.01 13.06 4.83
CA CYS A 180 -12.82 13.57 3.47
C CYS A 180 -14.11 14.25 2.97
N GLY A 181 -15.27 13.66 3.23
CA GLY A 181 -16.56 14.22 2.85
C GLY A 181 -16.84 15.59 3.46
N GLU A 182 -16.59 15.76 4.75
CA GLU A 182 -16.77 17.05 5.42
C GLU A 182 -15.84 18.13 4.86
N LEU A 183 -14.58 17.77 4.53
CA LEU A 183 -13.63 18.70 3.92
C LEU A 183 -14.03 19.09 2.49
N LEU A 184 -14.42 18.09 1.68
CA LEU A 184 -14.81 18.25 0.28
C LEU A 184 -16.10 19.05 0.13
N LYS A 185 -17.09 18.83 1.00
CA LYS A 185 -18.35 19.58 1.02
C LYS A 185 -18.15 21.09 1.12
N VAL A 186 -17.08 21.56 1.77
CA VAL A 186 -16.76 22.99 1.91
C VAL A 186 -16.12 23.57 0.64
N HIS A 187 -15.26 22.81 -0.05
CA HIS A 187 -14.42 23.30 -1.15
C HIS A 187 -14.92 22.90 -2.55
N VAL A 188 -15.72 21.83 -2.63
CA VAL A 188 -16.29 21.25 -3.85
C VAL A 188 -17.78 20.93 -3.59
N PRO A 189 -18.61 21.94 -3.28
CA PRO A 189 -20.01 21.72 -2.95
C PRO A 189 -20.77 21.12 -4.14
N VAL A 190 -21.85 20.40 -3.84
CA VAL A 190 -22.69 19.78 -4.88
C VAL A 190 -23.30 20.83 -5.81
N THR A 191 -23.03 20.72 -7.10
CA THR A 191 -23.57 21.56 -8.17
C THR A 191 -24.54 20.74 -9.02
N GLN A 192 -24.22 19.46 -9.28
CA GLN A 192 -25.10 18.52 -9.99
C GLN A 192 -24.93 17.11 -9.44
N THR A 193 -26.05 16.47 -9.05
CA THR A 193 -26.04 15.04 -8.71
C THR A 193 -25.70 14.21 -9.95
N ARG A 194 -24.48 13.73 -10.00
CA ARG A 194 -23.97 12.74 -10.95
C ARG A 194 -23.24 11.65 -10.14
N ASN A 195 -23.16 10.46 -10.70
CA ASN A 195 -22.35 9.38 -10.17
C ASN A 195 -21.59 8.83 -11.37
N GLU A 196 -20.38 9.34 -11.55
CA GLU A 196 -19.52 9.02 -12.69
C GLU A 196 -18.71 7.74 -12.42
N LEU A 197 -18.42 7.45 -11.15
CA LEU A 197 -17.68 6.27 -10.72
C LEU A 197 -18.52 5.38 -9.79
N PRO A 198 -18.34 4.05 -9.87
CA PRO A 198 -19.08 3.10 -9.06
C PRO A 198 -18.57 3.06 -7.61
N ASN A 199 -19.49 3.16 -6.67
CA ASN A 199 -19.22 3.18 -5.22
C ASN A 199 -18.88 1.78 -4.73
N ARG A 200 -17.58 1.48 -4.64
CA ARG A 200 -17.08 0.19 -4.16
C ARG A 200 -15.71 0.33 -3.49
N LEU A 201 -15.41 -0.63 -2.63
CA LEU A 201 -14.04 -0.89 -2.21
C LEU A 201 -13.40 -1.85 -3.21
N VAL A 202 -12.34 -1.40 -3.87
CA VAL A 202 -11.52 -2.27 -4.74
C VAL A 202 -10.50 -2.97 -3.86
N VAL A 203 -10.48 -4.31 -3.91
CA VAL A 203 -9.56 -5.12 -3.12
C VAL A 203 -8.50 -5.76 -4.02
N LEU A 204 -7.22 -5.59 -3.66
CA LEU A 204 -6.06 -6.15 -4.37
C LEU A 204 -5.32 -7.15 -3.46
N GLU A 205 -4.98 -8.33 -4.00
CA GLU A 205 -4.27 -9.42 -3.31
C GLU A 205 -2.74 -9.42 -3.53
#